data_AF-A0A0B7IFW1-F1
#
_entry.id   AF-A0A0B7IFW1-F1
#
_cell.length_a   1.000
_cell.length_b   1.000
_cell.length_c   1.000
_cell.angle_alpha   90.00
_cell.angle_beta   90.00
_cell.angle_gamma   90.00
#
_symmetry.space_group_name_H-M   'P 1'
#
loop_
_entity.id
_entity.type
_entity.pdbx_description
1 polymer ?
#
loop_
_entity_poly.entity_id
_entity_poly.type
_entity_poly.pdbx_seq_one_letter_code
_entity_poly.pdbx_strand_id
1 'polypeptide(L)'
;MKYYKIEIKGRYPELGRIASSAEGKDVEDAEYYFDKMAKGEIVNNAPLFDYFYLESFDKREYWEWQLNDVHSFIGEGSQIQGWFISEKLKKLFEKFKISKPYCFYPSKLLFKNEKLDYFIFHFSGEQFF
;
A
#
# COMPACT_ATOMS: atom_id res chain seq x y z
N MET A 1 28.00 0.64 9.81
CA MET A 1 26.67 1.26 9.60
C MET A 1 25.62 0.32 10.20
N LYS A 2 24.67 0.81 11.03
CA LYS A 2 23.59 -0.02 11.57
C LYS A 2 22.41 0.02 10.58
N TYR A 3 21.91 -1.14 10.20
CA TYR A 3 20.74 -1.27 9.33
C TYR A 3 19.59 -1.86 10.14
N TYR A 4 18.38 -1.39 9.86
CA TYR A 4 17.17 -1.94 10.45
C TYR A 4 16.46 -2.78 9.39
N LYS A 5 16.06 -3.99 9.76
CA LYS A 5 15.16 -4.81 8.96
C LYS A 5 13.74 -4.55 9.43
N ILE A 6 12.84 -4.25 8.49
CA ILE A 6 11.41 -4.16 8.76
C ILE A 6 10.79 -5.47 8.30
N GLU A 7 10.01 -6.10 9.18
CA GLU A 7 9.21 -7.27 8.85
C GLU A 7 7.74 -6.96 9.11
N ILE A 8 6.88 -7.25 8.14
CA ILE A 8 5.44 -7.06 8.24
C ILE A 8 4.81 -8.38 8.68
N LYS A 9 4.10 -8.38 9.82
CA LYS A 9 3.37 -9.55 10.30
C LYS A 9 2.12 -9.78 9.44
N GLY A 10 2.17 -10.79 8.58
CA GLY A 10 1.07 -11.14 7.68
C GLY A 10 0.16 -12.29 8.13
N ARG A 11 0.55 -13.07 9.15
CA ARG A 11 -0.21 -14.24 9.62
C ARG A 11 -0.43 -14.18 11.13
N TYR A 12 -1.63 -14.59 11.55
CA TYR A 12 -2.06 -14.63 12.94
C TYR A 12 -2.66 -16.02 13.26
N PRO A 13 -1.83 -17.07 13.38
CA PRO A 13 -2.30 -18.44 13.63
C PRO A 13 -3.17 -18.56 14.88
N GLU A 14 -2.86 -17.77 15.92
CA GLU A 14 -3.59 -17.70 17.18
C GLU A 14 -5.05 -17.24 17.01
N LEU A 15 -5.35 -16.50 15.94
CA LEU A 15 -6.70 -16.08 15.57
C LEU A 15 -7.28 -16.89 14.40
N GLY A 16 -6.47 -17.76 13.79
CA GLY A 16 -6.82 -18.41 12.53
C GLY A 16 -7.02 -17.43 11.38
N ARG A 17 -6.30 -16.29 11.38
CA ARG A 17 -6.47 -15.20 10.39
C ARG A 17 -5.18 -14.82 9.67
N ILE A 18 -5.34 -14.15 8.54
CA ILE A 18 -4.27 -13.53 7.77
C ILE A 18 -4.51 -12.03 7.66
N ALA A 19 -3.45 -11.23 7.62
CA ALA A 19 -3.57 -9.80 7.34
C ALA A 19 -4.13 -9.59 5.93
N SER A 20 -5.03 -8.62 5.80
CA SER A 20 -5.48 -8.17 4.49
C SER A 20 -4.46 -7.22 3.86
N SER A 21 -4.44 -7.22 2.54
CA SER A 21 -3.66 -6.34 1.68
C SER A 21 -4.57 -5.29 1.05
N ALA A 22 -3.99 -4.21 0.53
CA ALA A 22 -4.69 -3.16 -0.20
C ALA A 22 -4.91 -3.59 -1.67
N GLU A 23 -6.15 -3.52 -2.13
CA GLU A 23 -6.56 -3.77 -3.51
C GLU A 23 -7.07 -2.48 -4.15
N GLY A 24 -6.64 -2.25 -5.39
CA GLY A 24 -6.88 -1.03 -6.16
C GLY A 24 -7.83 -1.20 -7.35
N LYS A 25 -8.41 -2.39 -7.58
CA LYS A 25 -9.28 -2.62 -8.76
C LYS A 25 -10.46 -1.63 -8.91
N ASP A 26 -10.90 -1.00 -7.82
CA ASP A 26 -12.00 -0.03 -7.82
C ASP A 26 -11.54 1.42 -8.07
N VAL A 27 -10.23 1.65 -8.27
CA VAL A 27 -9.68 2.94 -8.68
C VAL A 27 -10.14 3.25 -10.11
N GLU A 28 -10.41 4.53 -10.39
CA GLU A 28 -10.76 4.99 -11.73
C GLU A 28 -9.65 4.66 -12.74
N ASP A 29 -10.03 4.04 -13.85
CA ASP A 29 -9.12 3.51 -14.88
C ASP A 29 -8.02 2.57 -14.33
N ALA A 30 -8.31 1.84 -13.24
CA ALA A 30 -7.40 0.89 -12.60
C ALA A 30 -6.70 -0.03 -13.60
N GLU A 31 -7.46 -0.67 -14.49
CA GLU A 31 -6.93 -1.59 -15.51
C GLU A 31 -5.87 -0.93 -16.38
N TYR A 32 -6.12 0.31 -16.85
CA TYR A 32 -5.16 1.05 -17.67
C TYR A 32 -3.88 1.37 -16.88
N TYR A 33 -4.02 1.95 -15.68
CA TYR A 33 -2.84 2.39 -14.91
C TYR A 33 -2.00 1.21 -14.43
N PHE A 34 -2.63 0.15 -13.91
CA PHE A 34 -1.91 -1.01 -13.40
C PHE A 34 -1.29 -1.85 -14.52
N ASP A 35 -1.93 -1.98 -15.69
CA ASP A 35 -1.32 -2.61 -16.87
C ASP A 35 -0.07 -1.83 -17.34
N LYS A 36 -0.14 -0.50 -17.38
CA LYS A 36 1.01 0.35 -17.73
C LYS A 36 2.15 0.22 -16.72
N MET A 37 1.82 0.19 -15.42
CA MET A 37 2.81 -0.08 -14.36
C MET A 37 3.45 -1.46 -14.52
N ALA A 38 2.66 -2.49 -14.80
CA ALA A 38 3.15 -3.86 -15.01
C ALA A 38 4.11 -3.95 -16.21
N LYS A 39 3.86 -3.17 -17.26
CA LYS A 39 4.72 -3.08 -18.46
C LYS A 39 5.93 -2.17 -18.27
N GLY A 40 6.05 -1.48 -17.14
CA GLY A 40 7.11 -0.50 -16.91
C GLY A 40 7.01 0.75 -17.80
N GLU A 41 5.81 1.05 -18.30
CA GLU A 41 5.57 2.23 -19.14
C GLU A 41 5.46 3.50 -18.28
N ILE A 42 6.01 4.61 -18.77
CA ILE A 42 5.91 5.92 -18.10
C ILE A 42 4.57 6.57 -18.43
N VAL A 43 3.75 6.81 -17.41
CA VAL A 43 2.49 7.54 -17.51
C VAL A 43 2.68 8.94 -16.93
N ASN A 44 2.78 9.95 -17.80
CA ASN A 44 3.09 11.34 -17.39
C ASN A 44 1.95 12.04 -16.63
N ASN A 45 0.72 11.54 -16.76
CA ASN A 45 -0.50 12.13 -16.21
C ASN A 45 -1.24 11.16 -15.28
N ALA A 46 -0.51 10.26 -14.60
CA ALA A 46 -1.12 9.34 -13.65
C ALA A 46 -1.76 10.12 -12.48
N PRO A 47 -3.02 9.83 -12.11
CA PRO A 47 -3.69 10.48 -11.00
C PRO A 47 -3.11 9.98 -9.67
N LEU A 48 -3.42 10.70 -8.60
CA LEU A 48 -3.35 10.12 -7.26
C LEU A 48 -4.53 9.17 -7.11
N PHE A 49 -4.26 7.91 -6.79
CA PHE A 49 -5.29 6.91 -6.58
C PHE A 49 -6.16 7.25 -5.37
N ASP A 50 -7.47 7.42 -5.58
CA ASP A 50 -8.42 7.93 -4.58
C ASP A 50 -8.47 7.03 -3.33
N TYR A 51 -8.74 5.74 -3.51
CA TYR A 51 -8.77 4.80 -2.40
C TYR A 51 -8.43 3.36 -2.81
N PHE A 52 -8.09 2.56 -1.79
CA PHE A 52 -7.93 1.10 -1.85
C PHE A 52 -8.87 0.47 -0.83
N TYR A 53 -9.26 -0.78 -1.04
CA TYR A 53 -10.01 -1.56 -0.03
C TYR A 53 -9.18 -2.75 0.46
N LEU A 54 -9.57 -3.35 1.58
CA LEU A 54 -8.87 -4.53 2.11
C LEU A 54 -9.34 -5.82 1.43
N GLU A 55 -8.39 -6.62 0.98
CA GLU A 55 -8.60 -7.95 0.40
C GLU A 55 -7.65 -8.98 1.00
N SER A 56 -8.11 -10.23 1.12
CA SER A 56 -7.27 -11.35 1.54
C SER A 56 -7.75 -12.65 0.90
N PHE A 57 -6.96 -13.72 1.03
CA PHE A 57 -7.38 -15.08 0.63
C PHE A 57 -8.42 -15.72 1.55
N ASP A 58 -8.91 -15.02 2.58
CA ASP A 58 -10.05 -15.44 3.41
C ASP A 58 -11.38 -14.96 2.79
N LYS A 59 -12.51 -15.33 3.39
CA LYS A 59 -13.83 -14.86 2.95
C LYS A 59 -13.97 -13.35 3.12
N ARG A 60 -14.78 -12.71 2.26
CA ARG A 60 -14.96 -11.26 2.21
C ARG A 60 -15.42 -10.65 3.53
N GLU A 61 -16.26 -11.34 4.30
CA GLU A 61 -16.71 -10.87 5.62
C GLU A 61 -15.54 -10.72 6.63
N TYR A 62 -14.41 -11.36 6.37
CA TYR A 62 -13.22 -11.27 7.20
C TYR A 62 -12.19 -10.29 6.68
N TRP A 63 -12.34 -9.66 5.52
CA TRP A 63 -11.29 -8.79 4.97
C TRP A 63 -11.00 -7.56 5.84
N GLU A 64 -11.98 -7.08 6.60
CA GLU A 64 -11.86 -5.90 7.47
C GLU A 64 -11.75 -6.25 8.95
N TRP A 65 -11.26 -7.46 9.26
CA TRP A 65 -11.15 -7.95 10.63
C TRP A 65 -10.15 -7.17 11.49
N GLN A 66 -9.17 -6.51 10.86
CA GLN A 66 -8.14 -5.71 11.53
C GLN A 66 -7.72 -4.52 10.65
N LEU A 67 -7.56 -3.35 11.28
CA LEU A 67 -6.95 -2.17 10.67
C LEU A 67 -5.45 -2.15 11.01
N ASN A 68 -4.58 -2.16 10.01
CA ASN A 68 -3.12 -2.19 10.21
C ASN A 68 -2.47 -0.87 9.81
N ASP A 69 -1.34 -0.56 10.47
CA ASP A 69 -0.51 0.59 10.11
C ASP A 69 0.22 0.40 8.76
N VAL A 70 0.27 -0.84 8.26
CA VAL A 70 0.92 -1.22 7.00
C VAL A 70 0.16 -2.36 6.32
N HIS A 71 -0.04 -2.24 5.02
CA HIS A 71 -0.58 -3.26 4.14
C HIS A 71 0.33 -3.41 2.93
N SER A 72 0.55 -4.65 2.49
CA SER A 72 1.05 -4.91 1.14
C SER A 72 -0.07 -4.64 0.13
N PHE A 73 0.26 -4.58 -1.16
CA PHE A 73 -0.74 -4.58 -2.21
C PHE A 73 -1.06 -6.01 -2.69
N ILE A 74 -2.26 -6.22 -3.23
CA ILE A 74 -2.73 -7.49 -3.83
C ILE A 74 -3.48 -7.22 -5.14
N GLY A 75 -3.72 -8.27 -5.92
CA GLY A 75 -4.43 -8.29 -7.20
C GLY A 75 -3.96 -7.20 -8.17
N GLU A 76 -4.86 -6.33 -8.63
CA GLU A 76 -4.49 -5.28 -9.61
C GLU A 76 -3.50 -4.29 -8.99
N GLY A 77 -3.71 -3.94 -7.72
CA GLY A 77 -2.80 -3.06 -6.97
C GLY A 77 -1.40 -3.64 -6.75
N SER A 78 -1.19 -4.95 -6.96
CA SER A 78 0.11 -5.60 -6.71
C SER A 78 1.26 -5.09 -7.59
N GLN A 79 0.95 -4.33 -8.64
CA GLN A 79 1.95 -3.64 -9.48
C GLN A 79 2.63 -2.47 -8.75
N ILE A 80 2.03 -1.96 -7.67
CA ILE A 80 2.59 -0.89 -6.86
C ILE A 80 3.76 -1.44 -6.03
N GLN A 81 4.97 -0.98 -6.34
CA GLN A 81 6.16 -1.29 -5.54
C GLN A 81 6.16 -0.40 -4.30
N GLY A 82 5.96 -1.00 -3.12
CA GLY A 82 5.95 -0.27 -1.87
C GLY A 82 4.95 -0.82 -0.87
N TRP A 83 4.57 0.04 0.08
CA TRP A 83 3.61 -0.29 1.13
C TRP A 83 2.50 0.74 1.20
N PHE A 84 1.30 0.27 1.55
CA PHE A 84 0.20 1.14 1.89
C PHE A 84 0.18 1.37 3.41
N ILE A 85 0.46 2.60 3.83
CA ILE A 85 0.77 2.90 5.24
C ILE A 85 -0.18 3.93 5.83
N SER A 86 -0.43 3.80 7.13
CA SER A 86 -1.21 4.77 7.88
C SER A 86 -0.45 6.08 8.08
N GLU A 87 -1.18 7.16 8.39
CA GLU A 87 -0.57 8.44 8.78
C GLU A 87 0.37 8.30 10.00
N LYS A 88 0.03 7.42 10.94
CA LYS A 88 0.85 7.13 12.12
C LYS A 88 2.21 6.53 11.74
N LEU A 89 2.24 5.58 10.81
CA LEU A 89 3.50 4.98 10.34
C LEU A 89 4.31 5.97 9.49
N LYS A 90 3.64 6.79 8.66
CA LYS A 90 4.31 7.88 7.93
C LYS A 90 5.04 8.83 8.89
N LYS A 91 4.37 9.34 9.93
CA LYS A 91 4.95 10.21 10.96
C LYS A 91 6.12 9.55 11.70
N LEU A 92 6.08 8.22 11.85
CA LEU A 92 7.20 7.46 12.41
C LEU A 92 8.38 7.41 11.45
N PHE A 93 8.14 7.07 10.17
CA PHE A 93 9.17 7.03 9.14
C PHE A 93 9.88 8.37 8.95
N GLU A 94 9.17 9.48 9.04
CA GLU A 94 9.75 10.84 8.99
C GLU A 94 10.75 11.15 10.11
N LYS A 95 10.71 10.40 11.23
CA LYS A 95 11.68 10.52 12.33
C LYS A 95 12.94 9.69 12.09
N PHE A 96 12.89 8.72 11.17
CA PHE A 96 14.04 7.90 10.81
C PHE A 96 14.86 8.57 9.70
N LYS A 97 16.18 8.33 9.73
CA LYS A 97 17.06 8.68 8.61
C LYS A 97 16.95 7.63 7.51
N ILE A 98 15.81 7.61 6.81
CA ILE A 98 15.58 6.75 5.65
C ILE A 98 16.40 7.29 4.47
N SER A 99 17.10 6.41 3.76
CA SER A 99 17.84 6.78 2.55
C SER A 99 16.89 7.33 1.49
N LYS A 100 17.26 8.48 0.90
CA LYS A 100 16.57 9.03 -0.26
C LYS A 100 17.00 8.31 -1.55
N PRO A 101 16.17 8.33 -2.61
CA PRO A 101 14.84 8.95 -2.65
C PRO A 101 13.71 8.02 -2.17
N TYR A 102 12.68 8.61 -1.54
CA TYR A 102 11.43 7.94 -1.18
C TYR A 102 10.28 8.94 -1.28
N CYS A 103 9.07 8.44 -1.53
CA CYS A 103 7.86 9.25 -1.67
C CYS A 103 6.71 8.73 -0.80
N PHE A 104 5.85 9.64 -0.36
CA PHE A 104 4.54 9.35 0.23
C PHE A 104 3.46 9.97 -0.65
N TYR A 105 2.71 9.14 -1.38
CA TYR A 105 1.58 9.61 -2.17
C TYR A 105 0.30 9.50 -1.33
N PRO A 106 -0.45 10.60 -1.13
CA PRO A 106 -1.68 10.55 -0.35
C PRO A 106 -2.75 9.74 -1.08
N SER A 107 -3.53 8.98 -0.32
CA SER A 107 -4.64 8.15 -0.79
C SER A 107 -5.56 7.84 0.40
N LYS A 108 -6.52 6.94 0.23
CA LYS A 108 -7.47 6.54 1.29
C LYS A 108 -7.60 5.02 1.40
N LEU A 109 -7.77 4.52 2.61
CA LEU A 109 -8.22 3.15 2.85
C LEU A 109 -9.73 3.17 3.06
N LEU A 110 -10.49 2.44 2.25
CA LEU A 110 -11.88 2.12 2.54
C LEU A 110 -11.90 0.99 3.58
N PHE A 111 -12.36 1.31 4.79
CA PHE A 111 -12.48 0.39 5.90
C PHE A 111 -13.85 0.57 6.57
N LYS A 112 -14.68 -0.47 6.57
CA LYS A 112 -16.02 -0.48 7.15
C LYS A 112 -16.89 0.68 6.64
N ASN A 113 -16.82 0.94 5.34
CA ASN A 113 -17.48 2.04 4.62
C ASN A 113 -16.98 3.46 4.99
N GLU A 114 -15.86 3.59 5.70
CA GLU A 114 -15.21 4.87 5.98
C GLU A 114 -13.90 4.99 5.19
N LYS A 115 -13.62 6.17 4.64
CA LYS A 115 -12.34 6.48 3.96
C LYS A 115 -11.35 7.07 4.97
N LEU A 116 -10.33 6.30 5.34
CA LEU A 116 -9.28 6.68 6.27
C LEU A 116 -8.03 7.20 5.54
N ASP A 117 -7.31 8.16 6.12
CA ASP A 117 -6.06 8.69 5.54
C ASP A 117 -4.94 7.66 5.53
N TYR A 118 -4.50 7.30 4.34
CA TYR A 118 -3.40 6.38 4.08
C TYR A 118 -2.47 6.94 3.00
N PHE A 119 -1.31 6.31 2.85
CA PHE A 119 -0.29 6.75 1.92
C PHE A 119 0.33 5.56 1.20
N ILE A 120 0.57 5.69 -0.09
CA ILE A 120 1.45 4.79 -0.82
C ILE A 120 2.88 5.24 -0.52
N PHE A 121 3.61 4.43 0.22
CA PHE A 121 5.03 4.62 0.49
C PHE A 121 5.86 3.81 -0.49
N HIS A 122 6.66 4.50 -1.29
CA HIS A 122 7.51 3.91 -2.31
C HIS A 122 8.96 4.33 -2.07
N PHE A 123 9.85 3.34 -1.95
CA PHE A 123 11.29 3.56 -2.10
C PHE A 123 11.61 3.71 -3.58
N SER A 124 11.98 4.90 -4.04
CA SER A 124 12.48 5.07 -5.41
C SER A 124 13.97 4.71 -5.42
N GLY A 125 14.34 3.66 -6.15
CA GLY A 125 15.74 3.35 -6.45
C GLY A 125 16.24 4.28 -7.55
N GLU A 126 17.35 4.97 -7.29
CA GLU A 126 17.96 6.04 -8.10
C GLU A 126 17.06 7.26 -8.35
N GLN A 127 17.66 8.46 -8.32
CA GLN A 127 17.00 9.65 -8.83
C GLN A 127 16.79 9.42 -10.32
N PHE A 128 15.55 9.22 -10.76
CA PHE A 128 15.21 9.37 -12.17
C PHE A 128 15.63 10.80 -12.59
N PHE A 129 16.72 10.87 -13.35
CA PHE A 129 17.26 12.07 -13.99
C PHE A 129 17.04 11.96 -15.49
#